data_AF-M4FIT1-F1
#
_entry.id   AF-M4FIT1-F1
#
_cell.length_a   1.000
_cell.length_b   1.000
_cell.length_c   1.000
_cell.angle_alpha   90.00
_cell.angle_beta   90.00
_cell.angle_gamma   90.00
#
_symmetry.space_group_name_H-M   'P 1'
#
loop_
_entity.id
_entity.type
_entity.pdbx_description
1 polymer ?
#
loop_
_entity_poly.entity_id
_entity_poly.type
_entity_poly.pdbx_seq_one_letter_code
_entity_poly.pdbx_strand_id
1 'polypeptide(L)'
;MPMSSWVCHFHISKKVLKQKQLDVESVVSSLNKQYANRKKELKLDVIDLEIQSTNHCSWDDKSMEDDRFCITVTVLEASTHGSLELDAIRLVLIPFLLDSPVKGYGEIKKVEILWADRPKAPKRNKKHMAGELFVKVTMHGVRGKKNIWSALLETCLPIMDMIDWTRSHPDNIRQCCSVYGIDAGRSIFLADLESAVADTGKGMLREHLLLVADCLSVTGEFVALNPKGWSKQRQAESTPAPFTQACFSSPSQCFLKAAKEGVTDELQGSIDALAWGKVPSFGTGDQFEIIISPKDHGFSSTPVKVYDFLSSTATLPKRKASSLPKSDNFTVQPFPLLDTALSKAVKTLDGKGLTRSQLRTIFTWDDIEKLSRSLKRILYNYEIDATLNERDERLLMMALLFHPNRDEKLGPGFQGIKVANSKHGNARCFEVVRTDGTTEDFSYHKCVLGATEIIAPKRVNFYKAKYLRNGTVQAGAI
;
A
#
# COMPACT_ATOMS: atom_id res chain seq x y z
N MET A 1 -7.47 -21.95 -50.64
CA MET A 1 -6.26 -21.38 -50.01
C MET A 1 -5.24 -22.50 -49.85
N PRO A 2 -3.96 -22.28 -50.14
CA PRO A 2 -2.95 -23.29 -49.88
C PRO A 2 -2.88 -23.55 -48.37
N MET A 3 -3.24 -24.76 -47.95
CA MET A 3 -3.04 -25.19 -46.56
C MET A 3 -1.57 -25.56 -46.38
N SER A 4 -0.98 -25.14 -45.26
CA SER A 4 0.36 -25.60 -44.88
C SER A 4 0.34 -27.13 -44.72
N SER A 5 1.48 -27.78 -44.98
CA SER A 5 1.65 -29.23 -44.75
C SER A 5 1.66 -29.61 -43.26
N TRP A 6 1.68 -28.63 -42.36
CA TRP A 6 1.81 -28.85 -40.92
C TRP A 6 0.46 -28.76 -40.19
N VAL A 7 0.15 -29.84 -39.47
CA VAL A 7 -1.03 -29.96 -38.61
C VAL A 7 -0.56 -30.28 -37.19
N CYS A 8 -1.10 -29.57 -36.20
CA CYS A 8 -0.85 -29.82 -34.79
C CYS A 8 -2.03 -30.52 -34.15
N HIS A 9 -1.77 -31.60 -33.42
CA HIS A 9 -2.78 -32.35 -32.69
C HIS A 9 -2.55 -32.21 -31.17
N PHE A 10 -3.54 -31.70 -30.46
CA PHE A 10 -3.54 -31.59 -29.01
C PHE A 10 -4.50 -32.61 -28.40
N HIS A 11 -3.97 -33.55 -27.62
CA HIS A 11 -4.77 -34.57 -26.95
C HIS A 11 -5.09 -34.15 -25.51
N ILE A 12 -6.38 -33.98 -25.21
CA ILE A 12 -6.88 -33.53 -23.91
C ILE A 12 -7.62 -34.68 -23.23
N SER A 13 -7.38 -34.89 -21.93
CA SER A 13 -8.12 -35.91 -21.16
C SER A 13 -9.58 -35.51 -20.93
N LYS A 14 -10.52 -36.40 -21.28
CA LYS A 14 -11.97 -36.24 -21.03
C LYS A 14 -12.27 -36.12 -19.53
N LYS A 15 -11.51 -36.82 -18.68
CA LYS A 15 -11.64 -36.74 -17.21
C LYS A 15 -11.35 -35.33 -16.69
N VAL A 16 -10.29 -34.69 -17.19
CA VAL A 16 -9.90 -33.33 -16.78
C VAL A 16 -10.91 -32.28 -17.25
N LEU A 17 -11.42 -32.42 -18.48
CA LEU A 17 -12.49 -31.55 -19.00
C LEU A 17 -13.75 -31.61 -18.12
N LYS A 18 -14.21 -32.81 -17.77
CA LYS A 18 -15.37 -33.01 -16.87
C LYS A 18 -15.12 -32.40 -15.49
N GLN A 19 -13.95 -32.65 -14.89
CA GLN A 19 -13.60 -32.08 -13.58
C GLN A 19 -13.58 -30.55 -13.57
N LYS A 20 -13.22 -29.92 -14.69
CA LYS A 20 -13.15 -28.46 -14.84
C LYS A 20 -14.45 -27.83 -15.38
N GLN A 21 -15.49 -28.65 -15.60
CA GLN A 21 -16.75 -28.24 -16.22
C GLN A 21 -16.49 -27.45 -17.51
N LEU A 22 -15.76 -28.09 -18.42
CA LEU A 22 -15.39 -27.56 -19.71
C LEU A 22 -15.91 -28.47 -20.81
N ASP A 23 -16.60 -27.87 -21.79
CA ASP A 23 -17.05 -28.56 -22.99
C ASP A 23 -16.05 -28.36 -24.12
N VAL A 24 -15.94 -29.32 -25.02
CA VAL A 24 -14.99 -29.28 -26.15
C VAL A 24 -15.17 -28.02 -27.00
N GLU A 25 -16.41 -27.68 -27.31
CA GLU A 25 -16.77 -26.48 -28.08
C GLU A 25 -16.35 -25.19 -27.34
N SER A 26 -16.45 -25.18 -26.01
CA SER A 26 -15.98 -24.07 -25.18
C SER A 26 -14.47 -23.89 -25.26
N VAL A 27 -13.71 -25.00 -25.35
CA VAL A 27 -12.25 -24.95 -25.49
C VAL A 27 -11.86 -24.40 -26.85
N VAL A 28 -12.45 -24.92 -27.93
CA VAL A 28 -12.16 -24.48 -29.30
C VAL A 28 -12.54 -23.01 -29.51
N SER A 29 -13.73 -22.60 -29.05
CA SER A 29 -14.17 -21.20 -29.13
C SER A 29 -13.29 -20.25 -28.31
N SER A 30 -12.87 -20.64 -27.11
CA SER A 30 -11.92 -19.87 -26.30
C SER A 30 -10.55 -19.74 -26.99
N LEU A 31 -10.00 -20.83 -27.54
CA LEU A 31 -8.71 -20.79 -28.24
C LEU A 31 -8.77 -19.91 -29.49
N ASN A 32 -9.84 -20.01 -30.30
CA ASN A 32 -10.04 -19.14 -31.46
C ASN A 32 -10.14 -17.67 -31.06
N LYS A 33 -10.87 -17.35 -29.98
CA LYS A 33 -10.98 -15.98 -29.46
C LYS A 33 -9.64 -15.44 -28.94
N GLN A 34 -8.88 -16.26 -28.21
CA GLN A 34 -7.56 -15.88 -27.71
C GLN A 34 -6.57 -15.66 -28.84
N TYR A 35 -6.56 -16.55 -29.84
CA TYR A 35 -5.74 -16.38 -31.03
C TYR A 35 -6.07 -15.07 -31.75
N ALA A 36 -7.35 -14.79 -32.03
CA ALA A 36 -7.77 -13.55 -32.69
C ALA A 36 -7.31 -12.28 -31.95
N ASN A 37 -7.36 -12.29 -30.62
CA ASN A 37 -6.98 -11.15 -29.78
C ASN A 37 -5.45 -10.99 -29.65
N ARG A 38 -4.72 -12.11 -29.50
CA ARG A 38 -3.27 -12.13 -29.22
C ARG A 38 -2.41 -12.38 -30.46
N LYS A 39 -3.00 -12.50 -31.65
CA LYS A 39 -2.29 -12.74 -32.93
C LYS A 39 -1.11 -11.79 -33.17
N LYS A 40 -1.24 -10.52 -32.75
CA LYS A 40 -0.18 -9.50 -32.87
C LYS A 40 1.04 -9.74 -31.98
N GLU A 41 0.90 -10.55 -30.92
CA GLU A 41 2.01 -10.97 -30.05
C GLU A 41 2.84 -12.08 -30.71
N LEU A 42 2.24 -12.82 -31.64
CA LEU A 42 2.90 -13.86 -32.42
C LEU A 42 3.82 -13.19 -33.45
N LYS A 43 5.14 -13.28 -33.25
CA LYS A 43 6.15 -12.77 -34.17
C LYS A 43 6.36 -13.69 -35.38
N LEU A 44 5.27 -14.22 -35.94
CA LEU A 44 5.29 -15.09 -37.11
C LEU A 44 4.36 -14.51 -38.18
N ASP A 45 4.72 -14.69 -39.45
CA ASP A 45 3.89 -14.37 -40.62
C ASP A 45 2.75 -15.40 -40.81
N VAL A 46 2.07 -15.76 -39.72
CA VAL A 46 0.92 -16.68 -39.76
C VAL A 46 -0.34 -15.85 -39.92
N ILE A 47 -1.00 -15.99 -41.08
CA ILE A 47 -2.18 -15.18 -41.40
C ILE A 47 -3.47 -15.81 -40.89
N ASP A 48 -3.63 -17.12 -40.67
CA ASP A 48 -4.75 -17.63 -39.88
C ASP A 48 -4.55 -19.10 -39.44
N LEU A 49 -5.23 -19.47 -38.35
CA LEU A 49 -5.29 -20.84 -37.85
C LEU A 49 -6.73 -21.34 -37.94
N GLU A 50 -6.89 -22.57 -38.41
CA GLU A 50 -8.14 -23.29 -38.29
C GLU A 50 -8.05 -24.26 -37.11
N ILE A 51 -8.77 -23.94 -36.03
CA ILE A 51 -8.84 -24.78 -34.82
C ILE A 51 -10.17 -25.53 -34.84
N GLN A 52 -10.11 -26.85 -34.97
CA GLN A 52 -11.27 -27.72 -35.03
C GLN A 52 -11.21 -28.85 -34.01
N SER A 53 -12.38 -29.26 -33.53
CA SER A 53 -12.57 -30.46 -32.73
C SER A 53 -12.69 -31.67 -33.65
N THR A 54 -11.77 -32.64 -33.57
CA THR A 54 -11.89 -33.91 -34.30
C THR A 54 -11.97 -35.08 -33.33
N ASN A 55 -12.92 -35.98 -33.57
CA ASN A 55 -13.11 -37.17 -32.74
C ASN A 55 -12.10 -38.28 -33.05
N HIS A 56 -11.38 -38.18 -34.17
CA HIS A 56 -10.47 -39.21 -34.66
C HIS A 56 -9.19 -38.56 -35.19
N CYS A 57 -8.07 -38.88 -34.54
CA CYS A 57 -6.74 -38.51 -35.01
C CYS A 57 -6.14 -39.75 -35.70
N SER A 58 -5.73 -39.60 -36.96
CA SER A 58 -5.41 -40.71 -37.88
C SER A 58 -4.04 -41.36 -37.62
N TRP A 59 -3.66 -41.57 -36.35
CA TRP A 59 -2.42 -42.27 -36.01
C TRP A 59 -2.69 -43.36 -34.96
N ASP A 60 -2.50 -44.61 -35.40
CA ASP A 60 -2.49 -45.89 -34.68
C ASP A 60 -3.71 -46.23 -33.81
N ASP A 61 -4.62 -46.97 -34.44
CA ASP A 61 -5.85 -47.58 -33.91
C ASP A 61 -5.63 -48.68 -32.84
N LYS A 62 -4.45 -48.74 -32.20
CA LYS A 62 -4.05 -49.89 -31.38
C LYS A 62 -3.51 -49.61 -29.98
N SER A 63 -3.50 -48.38 -29.47
CA SER A 63 -2.90 -48.15 -28.14
C SER A 63 -3.54 -47.11 -27.22
N MET A 64 -4.71 -46.55 -27.51
CA MET A 64 -5.22 -45.45 -26.69
C MET A 64 -6.62 -45.75 -26.15
N GLU A 65 -6.68 -46.04 -24.85
CA GLU A 65 -7.91 -46.01 -24.06
C GLU A 65 -8.72 -44.74 -24.40
N ASP A 66 -10.02 -44.96 -24.58
CA ASP A 66 -11.05 -44.11 -25.20
C ASP A 66 -11.33 -42.76 -24.49
N ASP A 67 -10.41 -42.28 -23.66
CA ASP A 67 -10.60 -41.21 -22.68
C ASP A 67 -9.95 -39.87 -23.06
N ARG A 68 -9.57 -39.69 -24.33
CA ARG A 68 -8.92 -38.46 -24.82
C ARG A 68 -9.66 -37.84 -26.01
N PHE A 69 -9.63 -36.52 -26.08
CA PHE A 69 -10.25 -35.68 -27.11
C PHE A 69 -9.14 -35.00 -27.93
N CYS A 70 -9.27 -34.91 -29.26
CA CYS A 70 -8.25 -34.35 -30.15
C CYS A 70 -8.67 -32.96 -30.68
N ILE A 71 -7.88 -31.92 -30.40
CA ILE A 71 -8.01 -30.62 -31.07
C ILE A 71 -6.98 -30.58 -32.21
N THR A 72 -7.47 -30.36 -33.43
CA THR A 72 -6.63 -30.19 -34.62
C THR A 72 -6.46 -28.70 -34.88
N VAL A 73 -5.21 -28.27 -35.02
CA VAL A 73 -4.85 -26.90 -35.41
C VAL A 73 -4.13 -26.97 -36.76
N THR A 74 -4.78 -26.46 -37.79
CA THR A 74 -4.24 -26.40 -39.15
C THR A 74 -3.75 -24.98 -39.43
N VAL A 75 -2.52 -24.85 -39.90
CA VAL A 75 -1.93 -23.55 -40.25
C VAL A 75 -2.30 -23.20 -41.69
N LEU A 76 -2.94 -22.05 -41.89
CA LEU A 76 -3.27 -21.54 -43.23
C LEU A 76 -2.14 -20.60 -43.68
N GLU A 77 -1.42 -20.97 -44.75
CA GLU A 77 -0.35 -20.17 -45.33
C GLU A 77 -0.91 -19.13 -46.31
N ALA A 78 -0.34 -17.92 -46.32
CA ALA A 78 -0.83 -16.83 -47.17
C ALA A 78 0.26 -16.08 -47.96
N SER A 79 1.56 -16.34 -47.76
CA SER A 79 2.60 -15.64 -48.52
C SER A 79 3.24 -16.54 -49.58
N THR A 80 3.48 -15.96 -50.76
CA THR A 80 4.20 -16.57 -51.89
C THR A 80 5.71 -16.69 -51.66
N HIS A 81 6.21 -16.44 -50.44
CA HIS A 81 7.65 -16.24 -50.17
C HIS A 81 8.28 -17.13 -49.09
N GLY A 82 7.62 -18.16 -48.60
CA GLY A 82 8.29 -19.22 -47.83
C GLY A 82 7.33 -20.05 -46.99
N SER A 83 7.48 -21.38 -47.04
CA SER A 83 6.78 -22.30 -46.14
C SER A 83 7.18 -22.04 -44.69
N LEU A 84 6.22 -22.11 -43.76
CA LEU A 84 6.53 -21.97 -42.34
C LEU A 84 7.45 -23.12 -41.89
N GLU A 85 8.61 -22.79 -41.33
CA GLU A 85 9.55 -23.80 -40.82
C GLU A 85 8.95 -24.53 -39.60
N LEU A 86 9.17 -25.84 -39.52
CA LEU A 86 8.70 -26.68 -38.42
C LEU A 86 9.13 -26.13 -37.04
N ASP A 87 10.31 -25.52 -36.96
CA ASP A 87 10.83 -24.94 -35.72
C ASP A 87 10.04 -23.71 -35.26
N ALA A 88 9.49 -22.91 -36.17
CA ALA A 88 8.60 -21.81 -35.83
C ALA A 88 7.29 -22.34 -35.19
N ILE A 89 6.76 -23.44 -35.70
CA ILE A 89 5.59 -24.10 -35.12
C ILE A 89 5.91 -24.64 -33.73
N ARG A 90 7.02 -25.38 -33.59
CA ARG A 90 7.39 -26.04 -32.33
C ARG A 90 7.82 -25.07 -31.22
N LEU A 91 8.57 -24.03 -31.55
CA LEU A 91 9.17 -23.13 -30.56
C LEU A 91 8.34 -21.87 -30.28
N VAL A 92 7.40 -21.52 -31.17
CA VAL A 92 6.61 -20.28 -31.02
C VAL A 92 5.12 -20.57 -30.98
N LEU A 93 4.57 -21.27 -31.99
CA LEU A 93 3.12 -21.48 -32.08
C LEU A 93 2.57 -22.41 -30.98
N ILE A 94 3.19 -23.58 -30.79
CA ILE A 94 2.75 -24.55 -29.77
C ILE A 94 2.81 -23.93 -28.36
N PRO A 95 3.93 -23.31 -27.90
CA PRO A 95 3.98 -22.66 -26.60
C PRO A 95 2.94 -21.55 -26.43
N PHE A 96 2.69 -20.77 -27.48
CA PHE A 96 1.68 -19.70 -27.46
C PHE A 96 0.26 -20.24 -27.26
N LEU A 97 -0.10 -21.33 -27.95
CA LEU A 97 -1.42 -21.97 -27.79
C LEU A 97 -1.55 -22.62 -26.40
N LEU A 98 -0.48 -23.23 -25.88
CA LEU A 98 -0.47 -23.80 -24.52
C LEU A 98 -0.55 -22.74 -23.41
N ASP A 99 -0.04 -21.54 -23.65
CA ASP A 99 -0.13 -20.38 -22.74
C ASP A 99 -1.49 -19.67 -22.82
N SER A 100 -2.39 -20.08 -23.72
CA SER A 100 -3.69 -19.41 -23.90
C SER A 100 -4.71 -19.85 -22.84
N PRO A 101 -5.27 -18.92 -22.04
CA PRO A 101 -6.23 -19.27 -20.99
C PRO A 101 -7.58 -19.65 -21.60
N VAL A 102 -7.99 -20.90 -21.38
CA VAL A 102 -9.26 -21.46 -21.86
C VAL A 102 -10.45 -21.04 -20.98
N LYS A 103 -10.24 -21.00 -19.65
CA LYS A 103 -11.24 -20.57 -18.65
C LYS A 103 -10.51 -19.99 -17.44
N GLY A 104 -11.10 -18.95 -16.85
CA GLY A 104 -10.50 -18.22 -15.73
C GLY A 104 -9.58 -17.09 -16.16
N TYR A 105 -8.75 -16.63 -15.23
CA TYR A 105 -7.84 -15.49 -15.42
C TYR A 105 -6.39 -15.97 -15.32
N GLY A 106 -5.55 -15.64 -16.30
CA GLY A 106 -4.21 -16.23 -16.45
C GLY A 106 -3.27 -15.94 -15.29
N GLU A 107 -3.50 -14.84 -14.58
CA GLU A 107 -2.72 -14.43 -13.42
C GLU A 107 -3.12 -15.18 -12.15
N ILE A 108 -4.24 -15.92 -12.14
CA ILE A 108 -4.63 -16.77 -11.01
C ILE A 108 -4.02 -18.16 -11.20
N LYS A 109 -3.06 -18.51 -10.34
CA LYS A 109 -2.37 -19.80 -10.36
C LYS A 109 -3.25 -20.92 -9.77
N LYS A 110 -3.91 -20.64 -8.65
CA LYS A 110 -4.63 -21.64 -7.85
C LYS A 110 -5.76 -20.98 -7.08
N VAL A 111 -6.89 -21.68 -6.99
CA VAL A 111 -8.03 -21.31 -6.14
C VAL A 111 -8.37 -22.51 -5.27
N GLU A 112 -8.43 -22.30 -3.97
CA GLU A 112 -8.79 -23.32 -2.98
C GLU A 112 -10.01 -22.86 -2.20
N ILE A 113 -10.95 -23.77 -1.97
CA ILE A 113 -12.10 -23.54 -1.11
C ILE A 113 -11.80 -24.25 0.20
N LEU A 114 -11.68 -23.47 1.27
CA LEU A 114 -11.26 -23.94 2.58
C LEU A 114 -12.35 -23.66 3.61
N TRP A 115 -12.37 -24.44 4.69
CA TRP A 115 -13.25 -24.25 5.83
C TRP A 115 -12.46 -23.67 7.00
N ALA A 116 -12.96 -22.59 7.60
CA ALA A 116 -12.40 -21.99 8.81
C ALA A 116 -13.37 -22.17 9.98
N ASP A 117 -12.93 -22.88 11.01
CA ASP A 117 -13.67 -22.97 12.27
C ASP A 117 -13.54 -21.67 13.07
N ARG A 118 -14.65 -21.09 13.49
CA ARG A 118 -14.68 -19.85 14.27
C ARG A 118 -14.52 -20.15 15.76
N PRO A 119 -13.49 -19.62 16.45
CA PRO A 119 -13.31 -19.92 17.86
C PRO A 119 -14.37 -19.32 18.80
N LYS A 120 -15.17 -18.30 18.40
CA LYS A 120 -16.03 -17.55 19.35
C LYS A 120 -17.30 -16.91 18.75
N ALA A 121 -18.14 -17.65 18.03
CA ALA A 121 -19.50 -17.17 17.76
C ALA A 121 -20.41 -17.46 18.97
N PRO A 122 -21.24 -16.52 19.46
CA PRO A 122 -22.25 -16.84 20.46
C PRO A 122 -23.15 -17.93 19.87
N LYS A 123 -23.23 -19.08 20.56
CA LYS A 123 -24.03 -20.24 20.16
C LYS A 123 -25.51 -19.86 20.18
N ARG A 124 -25.97 -19.18 19.14
CA ARG A 124 -27.35 -18.72 19.04
C ARG A 124 -28.31 -19.88 18.74
N ASN A 125 -27.81 -21.02 18.26
CA ASN A 125 -28.57 -22.26 18.07
C ASN A 125 -27.64 -23.50 18.11
N LYS A 126 -28.04 -24.54 18.86
CA LYS A 126 -27.29 -25.81 19.09
C LYS A 126 -27.06 -26.69 17.84
N LYS A 127 -27.35 -26.21 16.61
CA LYS A 127 -27.37 -27.04 15.39
C LYS A 127 -26.50 -26.55 14.23
N HIS A 128 -25.80 -25.41 14.33
CA HIS A 128 -24.94 -24.93 13.24
C HIS A 128 -23.47 -25.22 13.53
N MET A 129 -22.81 -25.89 12.60
CA MET A 129 -21.35 -26.01 12.53
C MET A 129 -20.75 -24.59 12.62
N ALA A 130 -19.90 -24.36 13.61
CA ALA A 130 -19.37 -23.04 13.93
C ALA A 130 -18.17 -22.69 13.04
N GLY A 131 -18.36 -22.67 11.72
CA GLY A 131 -17.32 -22.33 10.75
C GLY A 131 -17.89 -21.74 9.48
N GLU A 132 -17.02 -21.26 8.60
CA GLU A 132 -17.40 -20.67 7.32
C GLU A 132 -16.45 -21.09 6.20
N LEU A 133 -16.99 -21.16 4.98
CA LEU A 133 -16.21 -21.36 3.78
C LEU A 133 -15.52 -20.04 3.39
N PHE A 134 -14.24 -20.13 3.04
CA PHE A 134 -13.52 -19.02 2.44
C PHE A 134 -12.73 -19.51 1.22
N VAL A 135 -12.45 -18.58 0.31
CA VAL A 135 -11.74 -18.86 -0.94
C VAL A 135 -10.33 -18.31 -0.82
N LYS A 136 -9.32 -19.18 -0.90
CA LYS A 136 -7.92 -18.79 -0.96
C LYS A 136 -7.46 -18.74 -2.41
N VAL A 137 -7.03 -17.57 -2.86
CA VAL A 137 -6.57 -17.33 -4.23
C VAL A 137 -5.06 -17.11 -4.23
N THR A 138 -4.34 -17.94 -4.99
CA THR A 138 -2.91 -17.78 -5.26
C THR A 138 -2.74 -17.22 -6.66
N MET A 139 -2.07 -16.08 -6.78
CA MET A 139 -1.80 -15.42 -8.06
C MET A 139 -0.33 -15.56 -8.45
N HIS A 140 -0.06 -15.57 -9.75
CA HIS A 140 1.28 -15.37 -10.30
C HIS A 140 1.76 -13.96 -9.99
N GLY A 141 3.07 -13.79 -9.75
CA GLY A 141 3.66 -12.47 -9.61
C GLY A 141 3.37 -11.63 -10.87
N VAL A 142 2.55 -10.59 -10.74
CA VAL A 142 2.13 -9.76 -11.87
C VAL A 142 3.38 -9.12 -12.49
N ARG A 143 3.59 -9.33 -13.80
CA ARG A 143 4.62 -8.60 -14.57
C ARG A 143 4.15 -7.15 -14.75
N GLY A 144 4.50 -6.28 -13.81
CA GLY A 144 4.18 -4.85 -13.87
C GLY A 144 3.90 -4.22 -12.51
N LYS A 145 3.75 -2.89 -12.48
CA LYS A 145 3.47 -2.11 -11.26
C LYS A 145 2.02 -2.21 -10.75
N LYS A 146 1.16 -3.04 -11.37
CA LYS A 146 -0.25 -3.17 -10.93
C LYS A 146 -0.31 -3.93 -9.61
N ASN A 147 -1.09 -3.41 -8.66
CA ASN A 147 -1.35 -4.09 -7.39
C ASN A 147 -2.15 -5.38 -7.67
N ILE A 148 -1.64 -6.51 -7.17
CA ILE A 148 -2.25 -7.83 -7.32
C ILE A 148 -3.69 -7.83 -6.79
N TRP A 149 -3.94 -7.14 -5.67
CA TRP A 149 -5.25 -7.06 -5.05
C TRP A 149 -6.29 -6.35 -5.94
N SER A 150 -5.90 -5.24 -6.58
CA SER A 150 -6.82 -4.54 -7.49
C SER A 150 -7.13 -5.35 -8.75
N ALA A 151 -6.16 -6.10 -9.26
CA ALA A 151 -6.38 -6.99 -10.41
C ALA A 151 -7.35 -8.12 -10.05
N LEU A 152 -7.25 -8.68 -8.83
CA LEU A 152 -8.20 -9.66 -8.33
C LEU A 152 -9.62 -9.09 -8.23
N LEU A 153 -9.76 -7.88 -7.66
CA LEU A 153 -11.05 -7.19 -7.56
C LEU A 153 -11.69 -6.95 -8.94
N GLU A 154 -10.92 -6.48 -9.92
CA GLU A 154 -11.39 -6.28 -11.30
C GLU A 154 -11.85 -7.60 -11.94
N THR A 155 -11.10 -8.69 -11.69
CA THR A 155 -11.42 -10.02 -12.22
C THR A 155 -12.70 -10.59 -11.60
N CYS A 156 -12.94 -10.31 -10.32
CA CYS A 156 -14.08 -10.83 -9.58
C CYS A 156 -15.35 -9.97 -9.69
N LEU A 157 -15.36 -8.91 -10.50
CA LEU A 157 -16.56 -8.07 -10.72
C LEU A 157 -17.83 -8.87 -11.05
N PRO A 158 -17.80 -9.95 -11.87
CA PRO A 158 -19.01 -10.73 -12.18
C PRO A 158 -19.58 -11.51 -10.99
N ILE A 159 -18.79 -11.75 -9.95
CA ILE A 159 -19.17 -12.51 -8.74
C ILE A 159 -19.01 -11.65 -7.48
N MET A 160 -18.98 -10.33 -7.64
CA MET A 160 -18.65 -9.39 -6.58
C MET A 160 -19.65 -9.46 -5.42
N ASP A 161 -20.92 -9.72 -5.74
CA ASP A 161 -22.05 -9.86 -4.83
C ASP A 161 -22.05 -11.20 -4.06
N MET A 162 -21.37 -12.21 -4.59
CA MET A 162 -21.26 -13.54 -3.94
C MET A 162 -20.18 -13.60 -2.86
N ILE A 163 -19.28 -12.62 -2.81
CA ILE A 163 -18.11 -12.61 -1.94
C ILE A 163 -18.23 -11.47 -0.93
N ASP A 164 -18.01 -11.77 0.36
CA ASP A 164 -17.91 -10.73 1.38
C ASP A 164 -16.53 -10.06 1.34
N TRP A 165 -16.45 -8.97 0.58
CA TRP A 165 -15.23 -8.18 0.44
C TRP A 165 -14.84 -7.41 1.69
N THR A 166 -15.77 -7.18 2.64
CA THR A 166 -15.46 -6.45 3.87
C THR A 166 -14.51 -7.21 4.79
N ARG A 167 -14.43 -8.53 4.61
CA ARG A 167 -13.54 -9.44 5.35
C ARG A 167 -12.47 -10.08 4.46
N SER A 168 -12.41 -9.67 3.19
CA SER A 168 -11.44 -10.20 2.24
C SER A 168 -10.15 -9.36 2.31
N HIS A 169 -9.00 -10.01 2.42
CA HIS A 169 -7.72 -9.31 2.46
C HIS A 169 -6.58 -10.08 1.78
N PRO A 170 -5.50 -9.40 1.37
CA PRO A 170 -4.26 -10.07 1.01
C PRO A 170 -3.64 -10.79 2.21
N ASP A 171 -3.08 -11.98 2.00
CA ASP A 171 -2.29 -12.70 3.02
C ASP A 171 -1.02 -11.90 3.44
N ASN A 172 -0.47 -11.10 2.52
CA ASN A 172 0.74 -10.33 2.81
C ASN A 172 0.41 -9.05 3.57
N ILE A 173 0.86 -8.94 4.82
CA ILE A 173 0.62 -7.78 5.68
C ILE A 173 1.01 -6.44 5.04
N ARG A 174 2.09 -6.38 4.24
CA ARG A 174 2.49 -5.14 3.56
C ARG A 174 1.52 -4.76 2.45
N GLN A 175 0.99 -5.74 1.73
CA GLN A 175 -0.07 -5.49 0.75
C GLN A 175 -1.36 -5.07 1.44
N CYS A 176 -1.71 -5.73 2.54
CA CYS A 176 -2.85 -5.35 3.37
C CYS A 176 -2.74 -3.90 3.85
N CYS A 177 -1.59 -3.48 4.38
CA CYS A 177 -1.35 -2.10 4.80
C CYS A 177 -1.43 -1.11 3.63
N SER A 178 -0.96 -1.51 2.45
CA SER A 178 -1.03 -0.68 1.25
C SER A 178 -2.47 -0.48 0.76
N VAL A 179 -3.32 -1.50 0.90
CA VAL A 179 -4.72 -1.48 0.45
C VAL A 179 -5.64 -0.82 1.47
N TYR A 180 -5.55 -1.23 2.74
CA TYR A 180 -6.50 -0.87 3.80
C TYR A 180 -5.93 0.12 4.82
N GLY A 181 -4.63 0.38 4.82
CA GLY A 181 -3.95 1.22 5.79
C GLY A 181 -3.32 0.44 6.95
N ILE A 182 -2.46 1.12 7.70
CA ILE A 182 -1.64 0.52 8.77
C ILE A 182 -2.48 -0.07 9.91
N ASP A 183 -3.60 0.57 10.27
CA ASP A 183 -4.44 0.15 11.39
C ASP A 183 -5.23 -1.13 11.09
N ALA A 184 -5.74 -1.25 9.86
CA ALA A 184 -6.36 -2.48 9.37
C ALA A 184 -5.32 -3.62 9.31
N GLY A 185 -4.12 -3.33 8.79
CA GLY A 185 -3.01 -4.28 8.81
C GLY A 185 -2.68 -4.73 10.23
N ARG A 186 -2.55 -3.79 11.17
CA ARG A 186 -2.29 -4.06 12.59
C ARG A 186 -3.32 -4.99 13.20
N SER A 187 -4.60 -4.74 12.93
CA SER A 187 -5.70 -5.56 13.44
C SER A 187 -5.67 -6.99 12.87
N ILE A 188 -5.39 -7.14 11.57
CA ILE A 188 -5.25 -8.45 10.92
C ILE A 188 -4.03 -9.20 11.46
N PHE A 189 -2.88 -8.54 11.56
CA PHE A 189 -1.68 -9.13 12.14
C PHE A 189 -1.91 -9.60 13.58
N LEU A 190 -2.62 -8.82 14.39
CA LEU A 190 -2.96 -9.20 15.76
C LEU A 190 -3.84 -10.45 15.79
N ALA A 191 -4.85 -10.55 14.92
CA ALA A 191 -5.71 -11.72 14.83
C ALA A 191 -4.92 -12.97 14.40
N ASP A 192 -4.03 -12.85 13.41
CA ASP A 192 -3.15 -13.92 12.95
C ASP A 192 -2.19 -14.36 14.07
N LEU A 193 -1.64 -13.41 14.82
CA LEU A 193 -0.76 -13.66 15.95
C LEU A 193 -1.51 -14.34 17.11
N GLU A 194 -2.71 -13.87 17.44
CA GLU A 194 -3.60 -14.51 18.43
C GLU A 194 -3.91 -15.96 18.03
N SER A 195 -4.19 -16.22 16.75
CA SER A 195 -4.41 -17.58 16.23
C SER A 195 -3.16 -18.44 16.35
N ALA A 196 -2.01 -17.97 15.87
CA ALA A 196 -0.76 -18.72 15.91
C ALA A 196 -0.31 -19.03 17.35
N VAL A 197 -0.55 -18.13 18.30
CA VAL A 197 -0.26 -18.36 19.71
C VAL A 197 -1.24 -19.36 20.32
N ALA A 198 -2.52 -19.31 19.98
CA ALA A 198 -3.50 -20.30 20.42
C ALA A 198 -3.11 -21.72 19.97
N ASP A 199 -2.57 -21.88 18.77
CA ASP A 199 -2.10 -23.17 18.24
C ASP A 199 -0.93 -23.76 19.05
N THR A 200 -0.17 -22.93 19.79
CA THR A 200 0.89 -23.42 20.69
C THR A 200 0.37 -24.04 21.99
N GLY A 201 -0.93 -23.89 22.27
CA GLY A 201 -1.58 -24.39 23.49
C GLY A 201 -1.22 -23.61 24.76
N LYS A 202 -0.49 -22.49 24.65
CA LYS A 202 -0.10 -21.64 25.79
C LYS A 202 -0.99 -20.41 25.89
N GLY A 203 -1.48 -20.13 27.10
CA GLY A 203 -2.18 -18.88 27.37
C GLY A 203 -1.19 -17.71 27.40
N MET A 204 -1.32 -16.78 26.46
CA MET A 204 -0.61 -15.50 26.47
C MET A 204 -1.60 -14.37 26.73
N LEU A 205 -1.22 -13.44 27.59
CA LEU A 205 -2.00 -12.22 27.82
C LEU A 205 -2.06 -11.37 26.54
N ARG A 206 -3.24 -10.81 26.27
CA ARG A 206 -3.51 -10.05 25.04
C ARG A 206 -2.66 -8.79 24.94
N GLU A 207 -2.33 -8.20 26.08
CA GLU A 207 -1.51 -7.00 26.23
C GLU A 207 -0.12 -7.19 25.61
N HIS A 208 0.45 -8.40 25.71
CA HIS A 208 1.74 -8.71 25.07
C HIS A 208 1.63 -8.76 23.55
N LEU A 209 0.54 -9.34 23.03
CA LEU A 209 0.31 -9.42 21.59
C LEU A 209 0.04 -8.03 20.99
N LEU A 210 -0.72 -7.21 21.70
CA LEU A 210 -0.95 -5.81 21.36
C LEU A 210 0.37 -5.04 21.31
N LEU A 211 1.19 -5.16 22.36
CA LEU A 211 2.50 -4.51 22.41
C LEU A 211 3.37 -4.90 21.21
N VAL A 212 3.41 -6.19 20.85
CA VAL A 212 4.15 -6.66 19.67
C VAL A 212 3.57 -6.03 18.39
N ALA A 213 2.26 -6.06 18.19
CA ALA A 213 1.63 -5.48 17.00
C ALA A 213 1.88 -3.96 16.90
N ASP A 214 1.85 -3.24 18.03
CA ASP A 214 2.16 -1.82 18.12
C ASP A 214 3.61 -1.54 17.77
N CYS A 215 4.56 -2.23 18.40
CA CYS A 215 5.99 -2.04 18.14
C CYS A 215 6.34 -2.26 16.66
N LEU A 216 5.71 -3.23 16.00
CA LEU A 216 5.98 -3.52 14.59
C LEU A 216 5.34 -2.54 13.62
N SER A 217 4.31 -1.79 14.03
CA SER A 217 3.51 -0.92 13.16
C SER A 217 3.66 0.58 13.45
N VAL A 218 4.33 0.96 14.54
CA VAL A 218 4.47 2.34 15.04
C VAL A 218 5.02 3.33 14.01
N THR A 219 5.86 2.87 13.09
CA THR A 219 6.50 3.71 12.07
C THR A 219 5.56 4.09 10.92
N GLY A 220 4.32 3.56 10.91
CA GLY A 220 3.39 3.67 9.79
C GLY A 220 3.59 2.60 8.70
N GLU A 221 4.61 1.76 8.83
CA GLU A 221 4.81 0.54 8.05
C GLU A 221 5.13 -0.64 8.96
N PHE A 222 4.85 -1.87 8.50
CA PHE A 222 5.26 -3.06 9.24
C PHE A 222 6.76 -3.29 9.11
N VAL A 223 7.47 -3.14 10.22
CA VAL A 223 8.92 -3.27 10.33
C VAL A 223 9.27 -4.59 11.01
N ALA A 224 10.18 -5.37 10.42
CA ALA A 224 10.56 -6.67 10.96
C ALA A 224 11.48 -6.56 12.19
N LEU A 225 11.42 -7.54 13.10
CA LEU A 225 12.32 -7.70 14.25
C LEU A 225 13.71 -8.20 13.81
N ASN A 226 14.44 -7.37 13.08
CA ASN A 226 15.81 -7.63 12.66
C ASN A 226 16.62 -6.32 12.68
N PRO A 227 17.96 -6.37 12.57
CA PRO A 227 18.79 -5.16 12.66
C PRO A 227 18.38 -4.03 11.71
N LYS A 228 17.96 -4.38 10.49
CA LYS A 228 17.52 -3.40 9.48
C LYS A 228 16.20 -2.76 9.88
N GLY A 229 15.26 -3.55 10.37
CA GLY A 229 13.97 -3.06 10.82
C GLY A 229 14.12 -2.19 12.05
N TRP A 230 14.85 -2.65 13.06
CA TRP A 230 15.13 -1.85 14.25
C TRP A 230 15.78 -0.50 13.91
N SER A 231 16.77 -0.47 12.98
CA SER A 231 17.37 0.81 12.55
C SER A 231 16.37 1.74 11.88
N LYS A 232 15.44 1.21 11.07
CA LYS A 232 14.35 2.00 10.49
C LYS A 232 13.42 2.59 11.55
N GLN A 233 13.07 1.80 12.57
CA GLN A 233 12.24 2.25 13.66
C GLN A 233 12.87 3.42 14.41
N ARG A 234 14.16 3.29 14.77
CA ARG A 234 14.90 4.36 15.46
C ARG A 234 15.06 5.62 14.61
N GLN A 235 15.20 5.46 13.29
CA GLN A 235 15.21 6.59 12.35
C GLN A 235 13.86 7.32 12.32
N ALA A 236 12.74 6.58 12.35
CA ALA A 236 11.40 7.16 12.37
C ALA A 236 11.09 7.89 13.70
N GLU A 237 11.60 7.37 14.82
CA GLU A 237 11.46 7.97 16.15
C GLU A 237 12.46 9.11 16.41
N SER A 238 13.26 9.52 15.41
CA SER A 238 14.28 10.58 15.51
C SER A 238 15.25 10.42 16.70
N THR A 239 15.42 9.19 17.20
CA THR A 239 16.23 8.90 18.38
C THR A 239 17.34 7.94 17.95
N PRO A 240 18.41 8.42 17.31
CA PRO A 240 19.52 7.55 16.94
C PRO A 240 20.16 6.95 18.20
N ALA A 241 20.46 5.64 18.17
CA ALA A 241 21.25 4.97 19.21
C ALA A 241 22.30 4.05 18.56
N PRO A 242 23.36 4.62 17.96
CA PRO A 242 24.44 3.87 17.32
C PRO A 242 25.06 2.76 18.18
N PHE A 243 25.22 2.99 19.48
CA PHE A 243 25.80 2.02 20.41
C PHE A 243 24.89 0.81 20.59
N THR A 244 23.61 1.04 20.89
CA THR A 244 22.61 -0.04 20.96
C THR A 244 22.52 -0.78 19.62
N GLN A 245 22.58 -0.06 18.49
CA GLN A 245 22.59 -0.67 17.17
C GLN A 245 23.81 -1.56 16.94
N ALA A 246 24.99 -1.10 17.38
CA ALA A 246 26.23 -1.85 17.30
C ALA A 246 26.15 -3.16 18.07
N CYS A 247 25.58 -3.15 19.29
CA CYS A 247 25.38 -4.35 20.10
C CYS A 247 24.47 -5.39 19.45
N PHE A 248 23.48 -4.96 18.65
CA PHE A 248 22.52 -5.86 17.99
C PHE A 248 22.92 -6.27 16.56
N SER A 249 23.94 -5.64 15.97
CA SER A 249 24.28 -5.81 14.55
C SER A 249 25.78 -5.90 14.28
N SER A 250 26.31 -5.11 13.35
CA SER A 250 27.75 -5.03 13.07
C SER A 250 28.34 -3.78 13.71
N PRO A 251 29.12 -3.90 14.80
CA PRO A 251 29.65 -2.76 15.53
C PRO A 251 30.46 -1.80 14.65
N SER A 252 31.44 -2.33 13.90
CA SER A 252 32.34 -1.53 13.07
C SER A 252 31.59 -0.71 12.02
N GLN A 253 30.58 -1.31 11.36
CA GLN A 253 29.80 -0.61 10.34
C GLN A 253 28.89 0.46 10.96
N CYS A 254 28.28 0.18 12.11
CA CYS A 254 27.43 1.12 12.82
C CYS A 254 28.22 2.36 13.25
N PHE A 255 29.37 2.18 13.89
CA PHE A 255 30.20 3.30 14.33
C PHE A 255 30.78 4.09 13.15
N LEU A 256 31.22 3.42 12.08
CA LEU A 256 31.73 4.12 10.89
C LEU A 256 30.64 4.95 10.21
N LYS A 257 29.41 4.43 10.13
CA LYS A 257 28.26 5.17 9.60
C LYS A 257 27.92 6.37 10.48
N ALA A 258 27.80 6.15 11.80
CA ALA A 258 27.50 7.21 12.75
C ALA A 258 28.56 8.32 12.75
N ALA A 259 29.84 7.96 12.66
CA ALA A 259 30.95 8.90 12.55
C ALA A 259 30.88 9.73 11.25
N LYS A 260 30.55 9.10 10.12
CA LYS A 260 30.37 9.80 8.83
C LYS A 260 29.19 10.78 8.85
N GLU A 261 28.11 10.42 9.54
CA GLU A 261 26.89 11.22 9.65
C GLU A 261 26.97 12.24 10.81
N GLY A 262 28.04 12.22 11.62
CA GLY A 262 28.21 13.10 12.78
C GLY A 262 27.17 12.86 13.89
N VAL A 263 26.70 11.63 14.04
CA VAL A 263 25.62 11.27 14.98
C VAL A 263 26.16 11.16 16.40
N THR A 264 25.54 11.88 17.33
CA THR A 264 25.78 11.75 18.78
C THR A 264 24.88 10.67 19.38
N ASP A 265 25.42 9.87 20.30
CA ASP A 265 24.65 8.88 21.07
C ASP A 265 24.52 9.37 22.52
N GLU A 266 23.28 9.53 22.98
CA GLU A 266 22.97 10.02 24.33
C GLU A 266 23.12 8.94 25.41
N LEU A 267 23.35 7.68 25.02
CA LEU A 267 23.51 6.53 25.91
C LEU A 267 22.32 6.35 26.88
N GLN A 268 21.10 6.61 26.40
CA GLN A 268 19.86 6.61 27.17
C GLN A 268 19.08 5.29 27.12
N GLY A 269 19.48 4.35 26.27
CA GLY A 269 18.87 3.03 26.25
C GLY A 269 19.34 2.15 27.41
N SER A 270 18.71 0.99 27.51
CA SER A 270 18.98 0.03 28.59
C SER A 270 20.39 -0.58 28.51
N ILE A 271 20.84 -0.95 27.31
CA ILE A 271 22.09 -1.71 27.12
C ILE A 271 23.34 -0.82 27.17
N ASP A 272 23.23 0.36 26.60
CA ASP A 272 24.18 1.47 26.62
C ASP A 272 24.38 2.01 28.03
N ALA A 273 23.31 2.28 28.78
CA ALA A 273 23.45 2.70 30.17
C ALA A 273 24.24 1.67 30.99
N LEU A 274 23.87 0.39 30.89
CA LEU A 274 24.57 -0.70 31.59
C LEU A 274 26.04 -0.82 31.18
N ALA A 275 26.34 -0.78 29.87
CA ALA A 275 27.70 -0.91 29.37
C ALA A 275 28.63 0.22 29.84
N TRP A 276 28.07 1.41 30.09
CA TRP A 276 28.80 2.59 30.56
C TRP A 276 28.72 2.80 32.08
N GLY A 277 28.15 1.85 32.83
CA GLY A 277 28.02 1.96 34.29
C GLY A 277 27.05 3.05 34.76
N LYS A 278 26.13 3.48 33.90
CA LYS A 278 25.04 4.41 34.23
C LYS A 278 23.82 3.62 34.73
N VAL A 279 22.97 4.28 35.51
CA VAL A 279 21.68 3.72 35.91
C VAL A 279 20.72 3.77 34.71
N PRO A 280 20.12 2.64 34.29
CA PRO A 280 19.17 2.65 33.18
C PRO A 280 17.88 3.41 33.51
N SER A 281 17.32 4.08 32.51
CA SER A 281 16.09 4.87 32.57
C SER A 281 14.83 3.99 32.52
N PHE A 282 14.72 3.01 33.41
CA PHE A 282 13.45 2.31 33.66
C PHE A 282 13.36 1.79 35.10
N GLY A 283 12.12 1.53 35.56
CA GLY A 283 11.88 1.03 36.91
C GLY A 283 12.27 2.04 37.98
N THR A 284 13.14 1.65 38.92
CA THR A 284 13.63 2.53 40.00
C THR A 284 14.61 3.60 39.52
N GLY A 285 15.13 3.49 38.30
CA GLY A 285 16.07 4.44 37.71
C GLY A 285 15.40 5.52 36.86
N ASP A 286 14.08 5.47 36.68
CA ASP A 286 13.32 6.41 35.88
C ASP A 286 12.19 7.01 36.70
N GLN A 287 11.93 8.31 36.52
CA GLN A 287 10.84 9.09 37.12
C GLN A 287 11.07 9.71 38.51
N PHE A 288 12.17 9.45 39.20
CA PHE A 288 12.49 10.16 40.44
C PHE A 288 13.99 10.17 40.76
N GLU A 289 14.42 11.23 41.45
CA GLU A 289 15.73 11.29 42.09
C GLU A 289 15.52 11.26 43.61
N ILE A 290 16.37 10.51 44.31
CA ILE A 290 16.37 10.50 45.77
C ILE A 290 17.30 11.62 46.23
N ILE A 291 16.71 12.70 46.74
CA ILE A 291 17.43 13.86 47.24
C ILE A 291 17.38 13.83 48.77
N ILE A 292 18.53 13.98 49.42
CA ILE A 292 18.59 14.10 50.88
C ILE A 292 18.00 15.45 51.27
N SER A 293 16.98 15.44 52.13
CA SER A 293 16.38 16.67 52.63
C SER A 293 17.33 17.38 53.59
N PRO A 294 17.65 18.68 53.38
CA PRO A 294 18.57 19.43 54.24
C PRO A 294 17.98 19.85 55.61
N LYS A 295 16.74 19.43 55.95
CA LYS A 295 16.16 19.65 57.28
C LYS A 295 16.69 18.60 58.26
N ASP A 296 17.11 19.04 59.45
CA ASP A 296 17.58 18.18 60.53
C ASP A 296 16.67 16.96 60.72
N HIS A 297 17.28 15.78 60.66
CA HIS A 297 16.62 14.51 60.90
C HIS A 297 16.40 14.31 62.41
N GLY A 298 15.55 15.16 63.00
CA GLY A 298 14.85 14.77 64.21
C GLY A 298 14.02 13.55 63.86
N PHE A 299 14.39 12.37 64.36
CA PHE A 299 13.58 11.18 64.25
C PHE A 299 12.20 11.53 64.84
N SER A 300 11.21 11.80 63.98
CA SER A 300 9.83 11.90 64.42
C SER A 300 9.49 10.54 65.03
N SER A 301 9.20 10.53 66.33
CA SER A 301 8.95 9.34 67.15
C SER A 301 7.66 8.59 66.78
N THR A 302 7.06 8.89 65.63
CA THR A 302 5.87 8.22 65.13
C THR A 302 6.24 7.40 63.89
N PRO A 303 6.10 6.06 63.94
CA PRO A 303 6.31 5.21 62.77
C PRO A 303 5.35 5.64 61.67
N VAL A 304 5.88 6.19 60.59
CA VAL A 304 5.07 6.50 59.42
C VAL A 304 4.62 5.17 58.80
N LYS A 305 3.30 4.94 58.73
CA LYS A 305 2.74 3.76 58.08
C LYS A 305 3.08 3.81 56.58
N VAL A 306 3.88 2.84 56.13
CA VAL A 306 4.45 2.79 54.77
C VAL A 306 3.39 2.94 53.68
N TYR A 307 2.23 2.28 53.83
CA TYR A 307 1.15 2.34 52.84
C TYR A 307 0.45 3.70 52.80
N ASP A 308 0.30 4.36 53.94
CA ASP A 308 -0.29 5.70 54.00
C ASP A 308 0.65 6.72 53.33
N PHE A 309 1.97 6.59 53.54
CA PHE A 309 2.98 7.41 52.87
C PHE A 309 3.05 7.19 51.35
N LEU A 310 3.05 5.93 50.89
CA LEU A 310 3.05 5.60 49.46
C LEU A 310 1.77 6.08 48.77
N SER A 311 0.63 6.01 49.46
CA SER A 311 -0.65 6.54 48.97
C SER A 311 -0.71 8.08 48.93
N SER A 312 0.16 8.75 49.68
CA SER A 312 0.25 10.22 49.76
C SER A 312 1.12 10.85 48.67
N THR A 313 1.59 10.06 47.69
CA THR A 313 2.31 10.57 46.54
C THR A 313 1.42 11.58 45.80
N ALA A 314 1.62 12.85 46.12
CA ALA A 314 1.18 13.95 45.29
C ALA A 314 1.76 13.65 43.91
N THR A 315 0.87 13.47 42.94
CA THR A 315 1.24 13.44 41.54
C THR A 315 2.08 14.69 41.34
N LEU A 316 3.40 14.53 41.12
CA LEU A 316 4.18 15.62 40.54
C LEU A 316 3.34 16.11 39.36
N PRO A 317 3.19 17.43 39.16
CA PRO A 317 2.60 17.90 37.92
C PRO A 317 3.35 17.15 36.84
N LYS A 318 2.63 16.38 36.00
CA LYS A 318 3.22 15.69 34.85
C LYS A 318 4.26 16.65 34.34
N ARG A 319 5.55 16.29 34.43
CA ARG A 319 6.62 17.01 33.74
C ARG A 319 6.00 17.30 32.39
N LYS A 320 5.74 18.59 32.06
CA LYS A 320 5.04 18.97 30.81
C LYS A 320 5.59 17.99 29.80
N ALA A 321 4.75 17.07 29.29
CA ALA A 321 5.19 16.03 28.37
C ALA A 321 6.09 16.77 27.43
N SER A 322 7.42 16.49 27.50
CA SER A 322 8.48 17.38 27.02
C SER A 322 7.92 18.04 25.79
N SER A 323 7.61 19.35 25.88
CA SER A 323 6.75 20.02 24.89
C SER A 323 7.10 19.42 23.56
N LEU A 324 6.14 18.68 22.96
CA LEU A 324 6.34 17.89 21.73
C LEU A 324 7.42 18.60 20.96
N PRO A 325 8.63 18.02 20.79
CA PRO A 325 9.84 18.78 20.50
C PRO A 325 9.43 19.85 19.50
N LYS A 326 9.51 21.14 19.94
CA LYS A 326 9.12 22.28 19.11
C LYS A 326 9.58 21.91 17.73
N SER A 327 8.67 21.89 16.75
CA SER A 327 8.89 21.30 15.43
C SER A 327 10.17 21.84 14.80
N ASP A 328 11.29 21.26 15.18
CA ASP A 328 12.60 21.53 14.63
C ASP A 328 12.59 20.69 13.38
N ASN A 329 12.05 21.32 12.34
CA ASN A 329 12.27 21.02 10.94
C ASN A 329 12.58 19.54 10.71
N PHE A 330 11.54 18.71 10.88
CA PHE A 330 11.56 17.31 10.50
C PHE A 330 12.04 17.23 9.05
N THR A 331 13.32 16.92 8.89
CA THR A 331 13.90 16.60 7.59
C THR A 331 13.60 15.14 7.34
N VAL A 332 12.31 14.87 7.11
CA VAL A 332 11.84 13.62 6.53
C VAL A 332 12.56 13.48 5.19
N GLN A 333 13.44 12.50 5.11
CA GLN A 333 14.05 12.11 3.84
C GLN A 333 12.92 11.69 2.87
N PRO A 334 12.92 12.19 1.63
CA PRO A 334 11.74 12.14 0.75
C PRO A 334 11.44 10.74 0.23
N PHE A 335 10.17 10.52 -0.16
CA PHE A 335 9.81 9.47 -1.11
C PHE A 335 10.63 9.65 -2.41
N PRO A 336 11.51 8.71 -2.81
CA PRO A 336 12.41 8.89 -3.96
C PRO A 336 11.71 8.96 -5.34
N LEU A 337 10.39 8.78 -5.37
CA LEU A 337 9.61 8.71 -6.61
C LEU A 337 8.86 10.01 -6.92
N LEU A 338 8.68 10.88 -5.94
CA LEU A 338 8.09 12.20 -6.15
C LEU A 338 9.18 13.23 -6.49
N ASP A 339 10.40 13.09 -5.93
CA ASP A 339 11.46 14.06 -6.12
C ASP A 339 11.89 14.17 -7.60
N THR A 340 11.97 13.06 -8.34
CA THR A 340 12.39 13.12 -9.76
C THR A 340 11.31 13.69 -10.67
N ALA A 341 10.03 13.36 -10.45
CA ALA A 341 8.92 13.84 -11.28
C ALA A 341 8.54 15.29 -10.93
N LEU A 342 8.53 15.62 -9.64
CA LEU A 342 8.24 16.96 -9.13
C LEU A 342 9.44 17.90 -9.32
N SER A 343 10.70 17.47 -9.12
CA SER A 343 11.87 18.29 -9.46
C SER A 343 11.99 18.51 -10.96
N LYS A 344 11.63 17.54 -11.81
CA LYS A 344 11.60 17.72 -13.26
C LYS A 344 10.48 18.66 -13.70
N ALA A 345 9.31 18.64 -13.03
CA ALA A 345 8.22 19.58 -13.26
C ALA A 345 8.52 20.99 -12.69
N VAL A 346 9.10 21.09 -11.49
CA VAL A 346 9.46 22.35 -10.82
C VAL A 346 10.61 23.04 -11.54
N LYS A 347 11.68 22.31 -11.94
CA LYS A 347 12.77 22.86 -12.77
C LYS A 347 12.32 23.26 -14.19
N THR A 348 11.16 22.79 -14.65
CA THR A 348 10.58 23.19 -15.96
C THR A 348 9.48 24.25 -15.83
N LEU A 349 8.97 24.52 -14.63
CA LEU A 349 8.02 25.60 -14.35
C LEU A 349 8.70 26.96 -14.13
N ASP A 350 10.03 26.98 -13.96
CA ASP A 350 10.85 28.19 -14.06
C ASP A 350 10.95 28.65 -15.53
N GLY A 351 9.96 29.44 -15.95
CA GLY A 351 10.09 30.37 -17.08
C GLY A 351 9.50 29.96 -18.42
N LYS A 352 9.01 28.73 -18.63
CA LYS A 352 8.31 28.32 -19.86
C LYS A 352 7.18 27.33 -19.54
N GLY A 353 6.00 27.87 -19.20
CA GLY A 353 4.85 27.08 -18.72
C GLY A 353 4.51 25.85 -19.58
N LEU A 354 4.16 24.74 -18.93
CA LEU A 354 3.70 23.53 -19.61
C LEU A 354 2.30 23.72 -20.20
N THR A 355 2.10 23.17 -21.40
CA THR A 355 0.77 23.08 -22.01
C THR A 355 -0.08 22.00 -21.31
N ARG A 356 -1.42 22.16 -21.31
CA ARG A 356 -2.36 21.20 -20.70
C ARG A 356 -2.20 19.77 -21.23
N SER A 357 -1.77 19.60 -22.49
CA SER A 357 -1.50 18.29 -23.10
C SER A 357 -0.25 17.62 -22.51
N GLN A 358 0.82 18.36 -22.23
CA GLN A 358 2.04 17.83 -21.61
C GLN A 358 1.78 17.37 -20.17
N LEU A 359 0.95 18.10 -19.42
CA LEU A 359 0.57 17.71 -18.06
C LEU A 359 -0.19 16.37 -18.03
N ARG A 360 -1.04 16.08 -19.03
CA ARG A 360 -1.76 14.80 -19.16
C ARG A 360 -0.83 13.62 -19.46
N THR A 361 0.29 13.86 -20.13
CA THR A 361 1.27 12.82 -20.47
C THR A 361 2.22 12.54 -19.30
N ILE A 362 2.52 13.54 -18.49
CA ILE A 362 3.49 13.44 -17.39
C ILE A 362 2.84 12.90 -16.11
N PHE A 363 1.61 13.32 -15.83
CA PHE A 363 0.92 12.99 -14.58
C PHE A 363 -0.25 12.05 -14.81
N THR A 364 -0.42 11.10 -13.90
CA THR A 364 -1.52 10.13 -13.91
C THR A 364 -2.54 10.43 -12.82
N TRP A 365 -3.70 9.77 -12.86
CA TRP A 365 -4.70 9.86 -11.78
C TRP A 365 -4.15 9.48 -10.41
N ASP A 366 -3.27 8.46 -10.34
CA ASP A 366 -2.62 8.05 -9.09
C ASP A 366 -1.73 9.18 -8.52
N ASP A 367 -1.10 9.98 -9.38
CA ASP A 367 -0.32 11.15 -8.93
C ASP A 367 -1.20 12.25 -8.34
N ILE A 368 -2.42 12.43 -8.86
CA ILE A 368 -3.41 13.35 -8.29
C ILE A 368 -3.92 12.84 -6.92
N GLU A 369 -4.16 11.54 -6.78
CA GLU A 369 -4.55 10.95 -5.50
C GLU A 369 -3.43 11.03 -4.46
N LYS A 370 -2.17 10.88 -4.89
CA LYS A 370 -0.99 11.12 -4.04
C LYS A 370 -0.89 12.57 -3.63
N LEU A 371 -1.04 13.52 -4.56
CA LEU A 371 -1.06 14.95 -4.27
C LEU A 371 -2.15 15.28 -3.22
N SER A 372 -3.37 14.77 -3.42
CA SER A 372 -4.47 14.97 -2.47
C SER A 372 -4.18 14.43 -1.07
N ARG A 373 -3.50 13.27 -0.97
CA ARG A 373 -3.11 12.68 0.32
C ARG A 373 -2.00 13.50 1.00
N SER A 374 -1.01 13.95 0.24
CA SER A 374 0.08 14.79 0.75
C SER A 374 -0.44 16.13 1.28
N LEU A 375 -1.31 16.81 0.53
CA LEU A 375 -1.90 18.09 0.97
C LEU A 375 -2.78 17.92 2.21
N LYS A 376 -3.58 16.84 2.28
CA LYS A 376 -4.34 16.51 3.49
C LYS A 376 -3.40 16.30 4.68
N ARG A 377 -2.31 15.55 4.50
CA ARG A 377 -1.33 15.30 5.58
C ARG A 377 -0.72 16.61 6.08
N ILE A 378 -0.31 17.51 5.18
CA ILE A 378 0.23 18.82 5.55
C ILE A 378 -0.81 19.61 6.37
N LEU A 379 -2.08 19.62 5.95
CA LEU A 379 -3.13 20.37 6.66
C LEU A 379 -3.36 19.91 8.11
N TYR A 380 -3.16 18.62 8.41
CA TYR A 380 -3.41 18.06 9.75
C TYR A 380 -2.16 17.89 10.60
N ASN A 381 -0.97 17.87 9.99
CA ASN A 381 0.31 17.75 10.70
C ASN A 381 0.82 19.06 11.29
N TYR A 382 0.27 20.20 10.84
CA TYR A 382 0.61 21.52 11.32
C TYR A 382 -0.43 22.04 12.32
N GLU A 383 0.03 22.77 13.33
CA GLU A 383 -0.83 23.52 14.24
C GLU A 383 -1.51 24.69 13.51
N ILE A 384 -2.62 25.17 14.05
CA ILE A 384 -3.31 26.35 13.50
C ILE A 384 -2.40 27.56 13.68
N ASP A 385 -2.31 28.40 12.65
CA ASP A 385 -1.40 29.54 12.48
C ASP A 385 0.09 29.22 12.30
N ALA A 386 0.47 27.94 12.22
CA ALA A 386 1.85 27.55 11.92
C ALA A 386 2.20 27.78 10.44
N THR A 387 3.35 28.42 10.19
CA THR A 387 3.95 28.56 8.85
C THR A 387 4.50 27.23 8.36
N LEU A 388 4.32 26.95 7.07
CA LEU A 388 4.84 25.72 6.47
C LEU A 388 6.36 25.75 6.35
N ASN A 389 6.98 24.56 6.33
CA ASN A 389 8.40 24.47 5.98
C ASN A 389 8.58 24.68 4.46
N GLU A 390 9.80 24.98 4.04
CA GLU A 390 10.13 25.29 2.64
C GLU A 390 9.71 24.20 1.63
N ARG A 391 9.74 22.92 2.02
CA ARG A 391 9.35 21.81 1.13
C ARG A 391 7.84 21.73 0.94
N ASP A 392 7.11 21.80 2.05
CA ASP A 392 5.65 21.72 2.06
C ASP A 392 5.04 22.96 1.41
N GLU A 393 5.65 24.13 1.63
CA GLU A 393 5.29 25.37 0.94
C GLU A 393 5.46 25.25 -0.57
N ARG A 394 6.59 24.71 -1.06
CA ARG A 394 6.78 24.47 -2.51
C ARG A 394 5.71 23.55 -3.10
N LEU A 395 5.34 22.48 -2.40
CA LEU A 395 4.31 21.57 -2.85
C LEU A 395 2.94 22.26 -2.93
N LEU A 396 2.61 23.07 -1.92
CA LEU A 396 1.37 23.84 -1.91
C LEU A 396 1.36 24.95 -2.95
N MET A 397 2.48 25.61 -3.20
CA MET A 397 2.61 26.60 -4.27
C MET A 397 2.36 25.98 -5.64
N MET A 398 2.92 24.81 -5.90
CA MET A 398 2.62 24.05 -7.12
C MET A 398 1.13 23.69 -7.19
N ALA A 399 0.52 23.23 -6.08
CA ALA A 399 -0.90 22.92 -6.06
C ALA A 399 -1.76 24.17 -6.30
N LEU A 400 -1.39 25.32 -5.75
CA LEU A 400 -2.09 26.60 -5.87
C LEU A 400 -2.15 27.08 -7.33
N LEU A 401 -1.17 26.72 -8.17
CA LEU A 401 -1.22 27.01 -9.61
C LEU A 401 -2.42 26.37 -10.33
N PHE A 402 -2.96 25.28 -9.77
CA PHE A 402 -4.16 24.61 -10.26
C PHE A 402 -5.46 25.16 -9.66
N HIS A 403 -5.40 26.13 -8.76
CA HIS A 403 -6.59 26.75 -8.18
C HIS A 403 -7.31 27.63 -9.21
N PRO A 404 -8.65 27.59 -9.32
CA PRO A 404 -9.40 28.37 -10.31
C PRO A 404 -9.19 29.89 -10.18
N ASN A 405 -9.01 30.38 -8.95
CA ASN A 405 -8.79 31.80 -8.65
C ASN A 405 -7.33 32.08 -8.21
N ARG A 406 -6.33 31.41 -8.80
CA ARG A 406 -4.94 31.50 -8.34
C ARG A 406 -4.39 32.94 -8.28
N ASP A 407 -4.75 33.77 -9.26
CA ASP A 407 -4.20 35.12 -9.40
C ASP A 407 -4.72 36.02 -8.26
N GLU A 408 -5.99 35.84 -7.87
CA GLU A 408 -6.58 36.47 -6.68
C GLU A 408 -5.94 35.96 -5.39
N LYS A 409 -5.62 34.67 -5.28
CA LYS A 409 -5.01 34.11 -4.05
C LYS A 409 -3.56 34.59 -3.85
N LEU A 410 -2.77 34.71 -4.92
CA LEU A 410 -1.40 35.21 -4.87
C LEU A 410 -1.32 36.74 -4.67
N GLY A 411 -2.29 37.50 -5.21
CA GLY A 411 -2.41 38.93 -4.97
C GLY A 411 -1.14 39.74 -5.36
N PRO A 412 -0.78 40.80 -4.63
CA PRO A 412 0.32 41.71 -4.97
C PRO A 412 1.72 41.11 -4.74
N GLY A 413 1.82 39.95 -4.09
CA GLY A 413 3.09 39.26 -3.89
C GLY A 413 2.97 38.13 -2.88
N PHE A 414 3.66 37.01 -3.14
CA PHE A 414 3.69 35.85 -2.27
C PHE A 414 4.79 35.96 -1.22
N GLN A 415 4.46 35.76 0.07
CA GLN A 415 5.44 35.73 1.16
C GLN A 415 5.54 34.35 1.83
N GLY A 416 4.44 33.60 1.92
CA GLY A 416 4.46 32.24 2.46
C GLY A 416 3.07 31.63 2.61
N ILE A 417 2.99 30.40 3.13
CA ILE A 417 1.72 29.72 3.41
C ILE A 417 1.68 29.24 4.86
N LYS A 418 0.53 29.41 5.53
CA LYS A 418 0.26 28.88 6.87
C LYS A 418 -1.05 28.07 6.91
N VAL A 419 -1.22 27.26 7.96
CA VAL A 419 -2.49 26.58 8.24
C VAL A 419 -3.39 27.52 9.05
N ALA A 420 -4.67 27.61 8.68
CA ALA A 420 -5.65 28.44 9.37
C ALA A 420 -7.00 27.72 9.48
N ASN A 421 -7.94 28.31 10.21
CA ASN A 421 -9.35 27.92 10.13
C ASN A 421 -10.02 28.69 8.99
N SER A 422 -10.94 28.02 8.28
CA SER A 422 -11.66 28.64 7.18
C SER A 422 -12.51 29.81 7.67
N LYS A 423 -12.51 30.90 6.88
CA LYS A 423 -13.38 32.06 7.13
C LYS A 423 -14.87 31.74 6.95
N HIS A 424 -15.20 30.59 6.35
CA HIS A 424 -16.55 30.17 5.99
C HIS A 424 -17.08 28.95 6.78
N GLY A 425 -16.34 28.44 7.78
CA GLY A 425 -16.80 27.33 8.61
C GLY A 425 -15.73 26.76 9.56
N ASN A 426 -16.10 25.77 10.38
CA ASN A 426 -15.22 25.18 11.40
C ASN A 426 -14.24 24.13 10.84
N ALA A 427 -13.72 24.33 9.62
CA ALA A 427 -12.83 23.42 8.92
C ALA A 427 -11.44 24.05 8.71
N ARG A 428 -10.38 23.24 8.81
CA ARG A 428 -9.00 23.68 8.54
C ARG A 428 -8.81 23.98 7.06
N CYS A 429 -8.07 25.03 6.74
CA CYS A 429 -7.65 25.40 5.39
C CYS A 429 -6.22 25.94 5.37
N PHE A 430 -5.74 26.28 4.19
CA PHE A 430 -4.47 27.00 4.04
C PHE A 430 -4.73 28.48 3.85
N GLU A 431 -3.81 29.32 4.29
CA GLU A 431 -3.88 30.76 4.11
C GLU A 431 -2.56 31.25 3.49
N VAL A 432 -2.66 31.96 2.36
CA VAL A 432 -1.51 32.62 1.74
C VAL A 432 -1.24 33.91 2.51
N VAL A 433 0.01 34.10 2.92
CA VAL A 433 0.52 35.35 3.46
C VAL A 433 1.17 36.11 2.32
N ARG A 434 0.74 37.36 2.10
CA ARG A 434 1.22 38.22 1.02
C ARG A 434 2.25 39.23 1.53
N THR A 435 3.05 39.77 0.62
CA THR A 435 4.11 40.75 0.92
C THR A 435 3.61 42.07 1.51
N ASP A 436 2.33 42.40 1.33
CA ASP A 436 1.66 43.57 1.92
C ASP A 436 1.07 43.28 3.33
N GLY A 437 1.27 42.07 3.86
CA GLY A 437 0.74 41.63 5.15
C GLY A 437 -0.72 41.16 5.11
N THR A 438 -1.39 41.20 3.95
CA THR A 438 -2.74 40.65 3.81
C THR A 438 -2.72 39.13 3.70
N THR A 439 -3.81 38.47 4.11
CA THR A 439 -3.92 37.01 4.11
C THR A 439 -5.22 36.52 3.47
N GLU A 440 -5.11 35.44 2.68
CA GLU A 440 -6.23 34.92 1.89
C GLU A 440 -6.32 33.40 1.98
N ASP A 441 -7.50 32.87 2.31
CA ASP A 441 -7.69 31.44 2.54
C ASP A 441 -7.93 30.67 1.22
N PHE A 442 -7.47 29.43 1.15
CA PHE A 442 -7.78 28.55 0.03
C PHE A 442 -7.90 27.10 0.46
N SER A 443 -8.73 26.37 -0.28
CA SER A 443 -8.95 24.95 -0.07
C SER A 443 -8.10 24.14 -1.03
N TYR A 444 -7.29 23.22 -0.48
CA TYR A 444 -6.51 22.30 -1.32
C TYR A 444 -7.41 21.40 -2.18
N HIS A 445 -8.66 21.14 -1.78
CA HIS A 445 -9.61 20.39 -2.61
C HIS A 445 -9.93 21.12 -3.91
N LYS A 446 -9.96 22.46 -3.92
CA LYS A 446 -10.13 23.26 -5.14
C LYS A 446 -8.89 23.16 -6.05
N CYS A 447 -7.70 23.11 -5.47
CA CYS A 447 -6.45 22.89 -6.22
C CYS A 447 -6.40 21.50 -6.87
N VAL A 448 -6.73 20.44 -6.13
CA VAL A 448 -6.75 19.06 -6.64
C VAL A 448 -7.85 18.89 -7.69
N LEU A 449 -8.99 19.57 -7.53
CA LEU A 449 -10.04 19.58 -8.52
C LEU A 449 -9.56 20.18 -9.85
N GLY A 450 -8.92 21.35 -9.83
CA GLY A 450 -8.35 21.95 -11.04
C GLY A 450 -7.27 21.09 -11.69
N ALA A 451 -6.43 20.41 -10.89
CA ALA A 451 -5.48 19.43 -11.40
C ALA A 451 -6.19 18.24 -12.07
N THR A 452 -7.28 17.76 -11.49
CA THR A 452 -8.12 16.67 -12.04
C THR A 452 -8.76 17.05 -13.35
N GLU A 453 -9.28 18.28 -13.47
CA GLU A 453 -9.89 18.80 -14.71
C GLU A 453 -8.87 18.85 -15.87
N ILE A 454 -7.60 19.11 -15.56
CA ILE A 454 -6.53 19.14 -16.55
C ILE A 454 -6.03 17.72 -16.87
N ILE A 455 -5.70 16.92 -15.87
CA ILE A 455 -4.97 15.65 -16.05
C ILE A 455 -5.92 14.47 -16.30
N ALA A 456 -7.06 14.40 -15.60
CA ALA A 456 -8.00 13.27 -15.67
C ALA A 456 -9.48 13.73 -15.72
N PRO A 457 -9.93 14.37 -16.82
CA PRO A 457 -11.27 14.99 -16.91
C PRO A 457 -12.43 14.02 -16.59
N LYS A 458 -12.30 12.73 -16.96
CA LYS A 458 -13.33 11.70 -16.70
C LYS A 458 -13.53 11.39 -15.21
N ARG A 459 -12.61 11.79 -14.34
CA ARG A 459 -12.64 11.54 -12.88
C ARG A 459 -13.10 12.75 -12.06
N VAL A 460 -13.40 13.89 -12.70
CA VAL A 460 -13.84 15.12 -12.02
C VAL A 460 -15.10 14.90 -11.20
N ASN A 461 -16.13 14.27 -11.79
CA ASN A 461 -17.40 14.00 -11.10
C ASN A 461 -17.22 13.05 -9.90
N PHE A 462 -16.33 12.07 -10.04
CA PHE A 462 -15.95 11.17 -8.95
C PHE A 462 -15.29 11.93 -7.80
N TYR A 463 -14.32 12.81 -8.10
CA TYR A 463 -13.64 13.61 -7.07
C TYR A 463 -14.60 14.58 -6.37
N LYS A 464 -15.47 15.28 -7.12
CA LYS A 464 -16.51 16.16 -6.57
C LYS A 464 -17.46 15.40 -5.63
N ALA A 465 -17.94 14.23 -6.05
CA ALA A 465 -18.85 13.42 -5.24
C ALA A 465 -18.20 12.92 -3.94
N LYS A 466 -16.91 12.57 -3.99
CA LYS A 466 -16.18 11.99 -2.85
C LYS A 466 -15.73 13.02 -1.82
N TYR A 467 -15.38 14.23 -2.24
CA TYR A 467 -14.70 15.21 -1.37
C TYR A 467 -15.37 16.58 -1.24
N LEU A 468 -16.33 16.92 -2.10
CA LEU A 468 -17.00 18.23 -2.10
C LEU A 468 -18.50 18.15 -1.78
N ARG A 469 -19.04 16.98 -1.46
CA ARG A 469 -20.41 16.84 -0.94
C ARG A 469 -20.45 17.14 0.56
N ASN A 470 -20.50 18.43 0.88
CA ASN A 470 -21.28 19.02 1.96
C ASN A 470 -21.21 20.54 1.83
N GLY A 471 -22.29 21.10 1.30
CA GLY A 471 -22.47 22.52 1.01
C GLY A 471 -23.69 22.66 0.12
N THR A 472 -24.86 22.80 0.74
CA THR A 472 -26.08 23.27 0.09
C THR A 472 -25.76 24.56 -0.67
N VAL A 473 -25.69 24.47 -2.00
CA VAL A 473 -25.84 25.65 -2.85
C VAL A 473 -27.35 25.86 -2.95
N GLN A 474 -27.82 26.94 -2.32
CA GLN A 474 -29.16 27.47 -2.55
C GLN A 474 -29.36 27.65 -4.06
N ALA A 475 -30.47 27.11 -4.55
CA ALA A 475 -30.98 27.48 -5.85
C ALA A 475 -31.43 28.95 -5.82
N GLY A 476 -30.98 29.73 -6.80
CA GLY A 476 -31.58 31.00 -7.19
C GLY A 476 -30.63 32.19 -7.16
N ALA A 477 -30.25 32.70 -8.34
CA ALA A 477 -30.87 33.90 -8.91
C ALA A 477 -30.14 34.33 -10.20
N ILE A 478 -30.91 34.29 -11.30
CA ILE A 478 -30.76 34.96 -12.61
C ILE A 478 -29.55 34.58 -13.46
#